data_AF-A0A8S2EKP6-F1
#
_entry.id   AF-A0A8S2EKP6-F1
#
_cell.length_a   1.000
_cell.length_b   1.000
_cell.length_c   1.000
_cell.angle_alpha   90.00
_cell.angle_beta   90.00
_cell.angle_gamma   90.00
#
_symmetry.space_group_name_H-M   'P 1'
#
loop_
_entity.id
_entity.type
_entity.pdbx_description
1 polymer ?
#
loop_
_entity_poly.entity_id
_entity_poly.type
_entity_poly.pdbx_seq_one_letter_code
_entity_poly.pdbx_strand_id
1 'polypeptide(L)'
;MLIALKVAPYYPDHDFDPLSQLQALLDRTPRLYFVNFTSWQLSSTQMPAFEYSNTSVRTLGLQDVDRYYNSEQCVTLSRSPLRIQCEVLSIAVENRTNVIDLISTMTNLRALNVLCRDDTWKEDNNQPSSREDELVEWLQHRVPSTCTITRSDDSIYSSRFAHFKSVRLWIR
;
A
#
# COMPACT_ATOMS: atom_id res chain seq x y z
N MET A 1 21.57 11.11 -1.42
CA MET A 1 20.54 11.86 -0.67
C MET A 1 19.21 11.19 -0.95
N LEU A 2 18.65 10.53 0.07
CA LEU A 2 17.35 9.86 -0.02
C LEU A 2 16.29 10.92 0.34
N ILE A 3 15.42 11.23 -0.61
CA ILE A 3 14.31 12.15 -0.37
C ILE A 3 13.11 11.29 -0.01
N ALA A 4 12.49 11.57 1.14
CA ALA A 4 11.21 10.98 1.54
C ALA A 4 10.17 12.10 1.45
N LEU A 5 9.11 11.87 0.67
CA LEU A 5 7.99 12.80 0.60
C LEU A 5 6.82 12.27 1.42
N LYS A 6 6.33 13.10 2.34
CA LYS A 6 5.06 12.88 3.05
C LYS A 6 4.07 13.96 2.60
N VAL A 7 3.00 13.55 1.93
CA VAL A 7 1.93 14.46 1.50
C VAL A 7 0.85 14.47 2.58
N ALA A 8 0.57 15.65 3.15
CA ALA A 8 -0.44 15.88 4.20
C ALA A 8 -1.82 16.23 3.58
N PRO A 9 -2.93 16.14 4.33
CA PRO A 9 -4.27 16.33 3.78
C PRO A 9 -4.53 17.81 3.45
N TYR A 10 -5.37 18.05 2.46
CA TYR A 10 -5.77 19.38 1.99
C TYR A 10 -7.20 19.72 2.41
N TYR A 11 -7.44 20.97 2.82
CA TYR A 11 -8.78 21.51 3.10
C TYR A 11 -9.34 22.21 1.85
N PRO A 12 -10.61 21.96 1.49
CA PRO A 12 -11.14 22.32 0.17
C PRO A 12 -11.58 23.78 0.11
N ASP A 13 -10.71 24.71 -0.27
CA ASP A 13 -11.14 26.09 -0.56
C ASP A 13 -10.51 26.72 -1.82
N HIS A 14 -9.78 25.95 -2.65
CA HIS A 14 -9.30 26.43 -3.96
C HIS A 14 -9.22 25.30 -5.00
N ASP A 15 -9.37 25.68 -6.29
CA ASP A 15 -9.13 24.91 -7.53
C ASP A 15 -7.71 24.33 -7.58
N PHE A 16 -7.46 23.37 -6.72
CA PHE A 16 -6.17 22.75 -6.52
C PHE A 16 -6.29 21.31 -6.98
N ASP A 17 -5.61 20.96 -8.07
CA ASP A 17 -5.49 19.56 -8.50
C ASP A 17 -4.27 18.93 -7.81
N PRO A 18 -4.47 18.13 -6.73
CA PRO A 18 -3.37 17.55 -5.98
C PRO A 18 -2.57 16.54 -6.81
N LEU A 19 -3.17 15.96 -7.86
CA LEU A 19 -2.51 15.01 -8.74
C LEU A 19 -1.47 15.71 -9.61
N SER A 20 -1.83 16.87 -10.20
CA SER A 20 -0.89 17.67 -10.99
C SER A 20 0.33 18.11 -10.18
N GLN A 21 0.14 18.44 -8.90
CA GLN A 21 1.24 18.85 -8.03
C GLN A 21 2.12 17.70 -7.58
N LEU A 22 1.53 16.53 -7.32
CA LEU A 22 2.34 15.34 -7.11
C LEU A 22 3.19 15.07 -8.34
N GLN A 23 2.60 15.04 -9.53
CA GLN A 23 3.34 14.77 -10.76
C GLN A 23 4.46 15.79 -10.95
N ALA A 24 4.18 17.09 -10.79
CA ALA A 24 5.20 18.14 -10.87
C ALA A 24 6.31 17.98 -9.81
N LEU A 25 5.98 17.49 -8.62
CA LEU A 25 6.96 17.22 -7.57
C LEU A 25 7.80 15.99 -7.90
N LEU A 26 7.17 14.90 -8.35
CA LEU A 26 7.86 13.73 -8.85
C LEU A 26 8.83 14.18 -9.95
N ASP A 27 8.36 14.87 -10.98
CA ASP A 27 9.17 15.38 -12.10
C ASP A 27 10.41 16.17 -11.66
N ARG A 28 10.31 16.92 -10.56
CA ARG A 28 11.42 17.70 -9.99
C ARG A 28 12.34 16.90 -9.06
N THR A 29 11.98 15.68 -8.70
CA THR A 29 12.71 14.83 -7.75
C THR A 29 13.14 13.50 -8.37
N PRO A 30 14.05 13.51 -9.39
CA PRO A 30 14.47 12.32 -10.13
C PRO A 30 15.13 11.21 -9.29
N ARG A 31 15.42 11.46 -8.01
CA ARG A 31 16.04 10.54 -7.05
C ARG A 31 15.12 10.17 -5.89
N LEU A 32 13.82 10.37 -6.06
CA LEU A 32 12.83 10.07 -5.03
C LEU A 32 12.67 8.55 -4.92
N TYR A 33 13.25 7.96 -3.88
CA TYR A 33 13.21 6.52 -3.64
C TYR A 33 11.94 6.09 -2.92
N PHE A 34 11.43 6.95 -2.03
CA PHE A 34 10.35 6.66 -1.11
C PHE A 34 9.27 7.75 -1.17
N VAL A 35 8.03 7.31 -1.38
CA VAL A 35 6.84 8.17 -1.37
C VAL A 35 5.81 7.57 -0.45
N ASN A 36 5.29 8.37 0.49
CA ASN A 36 4.23 7.92 1.40
C ASN A 36 3.08 8.92 1.45
N PHE A 37 1.89 8.41 1.20
CA PHE A 37 0.63 9.14 1.21
C PHE A 37 -0.14 8.76 2.47
N THR A 38 -0.01 9.58 3.51
CA THR A 38 -0.54 9.26 4.85
C THR A 38 -1.93 9.82 5.13
N SER A 39 -2.55 10.49 4.15
CA SER A 39 -3.80 11.24 4.35
C SER A 39 -4.35 11.77 3.03
N TRP A 40 -4.33 10.97 1.96
CA TRP A 40 -4.80 11.46 0.66
C TRP A 40 -6.32 11.28 0.55
N GLN A 41 -7.04 12.30 1.02
CA GLN A 41 -8.45 12.50 0.70
C GLN A 41 -8.59 12.96 -0.76
N LEU A 42 -8.34 12.06 -1.71
CA LEU A 42 -8.91 12.26 -3.05
C LEU A 42 -10.40 12.04 -2.88
N SER A 43 -11.17 13.13 -2.91
CA SER A 43 -12.62 13.08 -3.07
C SER A 43 -13.04 12.31 -4.33
N SER A 44 -12.11 12.05 -5.24
CA SER A 44 -12.30 11.23 -6.43
C SER A 44 -11.64 9.85 -6.29
N THR A 45 -12.31 8.86 -6.86
CA THR A 45 -11.86 7.50 -7.14
C THR A 45 -10.52 7.39 -7.89
N GLN A 46 -9.88 8.50 -8.25
CA GLN A 46 -8.74 8.55 -9.14
C GLN A 46 -7.45 8.28 -8.39
N MET A 47 -6.76 7.23 -8.81
CA MET A 47 -5.39 6.95 -8.40
C MET A 47 -4.46 7.98 -9.07
N PRO A 48 -3.37 8.42 -8.42
CA PRO A 48 -2.42 9.29 -9.09
C PRO A 48 -1.92 8.67 -10.39
N ALA A 49 -2.04 9.41 -11.49
CA ALA A 49 -1.42 9.04 -12.74
C ALA A 49 0.08 9.21 -12.55
N PHE A 50 0.79 8.12 -12.25
CA PHE A 50 2.24 8.12 -12.24
C PHE A 50 2.72 8.15 -13.69
N GLU A 51 2.82 9.34 -14.28
CA GLU A 51 3.33 9.47 -15.63
C GLU A 51 4.86 9.27 -15.63
N TYR A 52 5.32 8.54 -16.64
CA TYR A 52 6.58 7.82 -16.88
C TYR A 52 7.95 8.47 -16.50
N SER A 53 8.01 9.64 -15.87
CA SER A 53 9.23 10.44 -15.74
C SER A 53 10.15 10.06 -14.57
N ASN A 54 9.66 9.39 -13.52
CA ASN A 54 10.46 9.13 -12.31
C ASN A 54 10.81 7.67 -12.11
N THR A 55 11.93 7.27 -12.72
CA THR A 55 12.48 5.91 -12.70
C THR A 55 13.02 5.44 -11.34
N SER A 56 12.92 6.24 -10.28
CA SER A 56 13.58 5.95 -9.00
C SER A 56 12.67 5.59 -7.83
N VAL A 57 11.33 5.70 -7.96
CA VAL A 57 10.42 5.35 -6.87
C VAL A 57 10.41 3.84 -6.69
N ARG A 58 10.99 3.38 -5.60
CA ARG A 58 11.07 1.95 -5.25
C ARG A 58 10.18 1.59 -4.08
N THR A 59 9.81 2.55 -3.25
CA THR A 59 8.92 2.33 -2.12
C THR A 59 7.74 3.28 -2.18
N LEU A 60 6.55 2.69 -2.13
CA LEU A 60 5.27 3.38 -2.17
C LEU A 60 4.44 3.02 -0.93
N GLY A 61 4.04 4.04 -0.18
CA GLY A 61 3.08 3.94 0.92
C GLY A 61 1.73 4.57 0.55
N LEU A 62 0.68 3.76 0.56
CA LEU A 62 -0.73 4.09 0.32
C LEU A 62 -1.62 3.60 1.48
N GLN A 63 -1.03 3.29 2.63
CA GLN A 63 -1.81 2.90 3.81
C GLN A 63 -2.39 4.14 4.46
N ASP A 64 -3.71 4.21 4.46
CA ASP A 64 -4.49 5.21 5.18
C ASP A 64 -5.59 4.47 5.95
N VAL A 65 -5.87 4.92 7.16
CA VAL A 65 -6.79 4.26 8.11
C VAL A 65 -8.22 4.26 7.57
N ASP A 66 -8.59 5.31 6.86
CA ASP A 66 -9.96 5.53 6.40
C ASP A 66 -10.17 5.15 4.92
N ARG A 67 -9.16 4.55 4.27
CA ARG A 67 -9.21 4.26 2.83
C ARG A 67 -8.73 2.86 2.51
N TYR A 68 -9.62 2.08 1.89
CA TYR A 68 -9.32 0.79 1.31
C TYR A 68 -9.44 0.85 -0.21
N TYR A 69 -8.43 0.36 -0.91
CA TYR A 69 -8.38 0.33 -2.37
C TYR A 69 -9.21 -0.86 -2.89
N ASN A 70 -10.17 -0.56 -3.75
CA ASN A 70 -11.00 -1.56 -4.39
C ASN A 70 -10.26 -2.26 -5.55
N SER A 71 -10.90 -3.24 -6.18
CA SER A 71 -10.29 -4.02 -7.28
C SER A 71 -9.90 -3.14 -8.47
N GLU A 72 -10.76 -2.21 -8.91
CA GLU A 72 -10.48 -1.31 -10.04
C GLU A 72 -9.26 -0.42 -9.78
N GLN A 73 -9.13 0.10 -8.57
CA GLN A 73 -8.00 0.93 -8.17
C GLN A 73 -6.71 0.10 -8.08
N CYS A 74 -6.76 -1.14 -7.58
CA CYS A 74 -5.61 -2.05 -7.58
C CYS A 74 -5.16 -2.42 -9.01
N VAL A 75 -6.12 -2.61 -9.92
CA VAL A 75 -5.84 -2.80 -11.36
C VAL A 75 -5.21 -1.56 -11.99
N THR A 76 -5.69 -0.37 -11.62
CA THR A 76 -5.08 0.89 -12.08
C THR A 76 -3.65 1.02 -11.58
N LEU A 77 -3.38 0.65 -10.32
CA LEU A 77 -2.05 0.65 -9.72
C LEU A 77 -1.08 -0.27 -10.45
N SER A 78 -1.52 -1.51 -10.67
CA SER A 78 -0.74 -2.52 -11.37
C SER A 78 -0.56 -2.25 -12.86
N ARG A 79 -1.32 -1.34 -13.47
CA ARG A 79 -1.10 -0.91 -14.86
C ARG A 79 -0.25 0.34 -14.99
N SER A 80 0.02 1.03 -13.89
CA SER A 80 0.90 2.20 -13.88
C SER A 80 2.38 1.83 -14.07
N PRO A 81 3.25 2.78 -14.42
CA PRO A 81 4.70 2.58 -14.45
C PRO A 81 5.30 2.06 -13.13
N LEU A 82 4.62 2.28 -11.99
CA LEU A 82 5.06 1.73 -10.69
C LEU A 82 5.04 0.21 -10.66
N ARG A 83 4.24 -0.45 -11.49
CA ARG A 83 4.22 -1.91 -11.66
C ARG A 83 5.63 -2.49 -11.80
N ILE A 84 6.48 -1.80 -12.56
CA ILE A 84 7.86 -2.24 -12.88
C ILE A 84 8.92 -1.52 -12.05
N GLN A 85 8.59 -0.53 -11.23
CA GLN A 85 9.58 0.25 -10.47
C GLN A 85 9.50 -0.01 -8.97
N CYS A 86 8.28 -0.25 -8.47
CA CYS A 86 8.01 -0.42 -7.06
C CYS A 86 8.54 -1.77 -6.56
N GLU A 87 9.51 -1.72 -5.65
CA GLU A 87 10.05 -2.88 -4.93
C GLU A 87 9.30 -3.12 -3.62
N VAL A 88 8.77 -2.07 -2.97
CA VAL A 88 8.08 -2.17 -1.69
C VAL A 88 6.76 -1.39 -1.75
N LEU A 89 5.64 -2.09 -1.63
CA LEU A 89 4.31 -1.47 -1.59
C LEU A 89 3.71 -1.64 -0.20
N SER A 90 3.21 -0.55 0.37
CA SER A 90 2.34 -0.60 1.56
C SER A 90 0.96 -0.09 1.15
N ILE A 91 -0.10 -0.90 1.28
CA ILE A 91 -1.45 -0.55 0.82
C ILE A 91 -2.53 -1.12 1.75
N ALA A 92 -3.69 -0.47 1.82
CA ALA A 92 -4.89 -1.04 2.41
C ALA A 92 -5.89 -1.41 1.30
N VAL A 93 -6.46 -2.62 1.31
CA VAL A 93 -7.33 -3.15 0.24
C VAL A 93 -8.66 -3.63 0.79
N GLU A 94 -9.73 -3.50 -0.01
CA GLU A 94 -11.07 -3.92 0.41
C GLU A 94 -11.22 -5.44 0.52
N ASN A 95 -10.53 -6.19 -0.34
CA ASN A 95 -10.63 -7.63 -0.42
C ASN A 95 -9.24 -8.25 -0.56
N ARG A 96 -8.96 -9.30 0.22
CA ARG A 96 -7.72 -10.08 0.14
C ARG A 96 -7.38 -10.62 -1.26
N THR A 97 -8.35 -10.82 -2.15
CA THR A 97 -8.07 -11.22 -3.55
C THR A 97 -7.25 -10.18 -4.30
N ASN A 98 -7.41 -8.90 -3.97
CA ASN A 98 -6.64 -7.81 -4.59
C ASN A 98 -5.13 -7.95 -4.30
N VAL A 99 -4.75 -8.64 -3.20
CA VAL A 99 -3.35 -8.95 -2.87
C VAL A 99 -2.72 -9.82 -3.94
N ILE A 100 -3.46 -10.83 -4.43
CA ILE A 100 -2.98 -11.77 -5.44
C ILE A 100 -2.80 -11.06 -6.78
N ASP A 101 -3.73 -10.19 -7.14
CA ASP A 101 -3.66 -9.38 -8.36
C ASP A 101 -2.42 -8.47 -8.33
N LEU A 102 -2.16 -7.80 -7.20
CA LEU A 102 -0.98 -6.95 -7.05
C LEU A 102 0.33 -7.73 -7.15
N ILE A 103 0.43 -8.89 -6.50
CA ILE A 103 1.65 -9.72 -6.54
C ILE A 103 1.90 -10.27 -7.96
N SER A 104 0.86 -10.73 -8.63
CA SER A 104 0.99 -11.33 -9.97
C SER A 104 1.33 -10.30 -11.06
N THR A 105 0.98 -9.04 -10.84
CA THR A 105 1.16 -7.98 -11.84
C THR A 105 2.39 -7.12 -11.58
N MET A 106 2.70 -6.75 -10.35
CA MET A 106 3.84 -5.89 -10.01
C MET A 106 5.14 -6.68 -9.96
N THR A 107 5.78 -6.84 -11.13
CA THR A 107 6.85 -7.81 -11.35
C THR A 107 8.15 -7.56 -10.58
N ASN A 108 8.40 -6.32 -10.14
CA ASN A 108 9.59 -5.97 -9.37
C ASN A 108 9.32 -5.88 -7.86
N LEU A 109 8.10 -6.24 -7.43
CA LEU A 109 7.72 -6.21 -6.03
C LEU A 109 8.51 -7.27 -5.23
N ARG A 110 9.18 -6.82 -4.18
CA ARG A 110 9.96 -7.62 -3.23
C ARG A 110 9.30 -7.67 -1.86
N ALA A 111 8.52 -6.66 -1.52
CA ALA A 111 7.74 -6.64 -0.29
C ALA A 111 6.37 -5.99 -0.49
N LEU A 112 5.35 -6.63 0.06
CA LEU A 112 3.98 -6.11 0.12
C LEU A 112 3.51 -6.06 1.56
N ASN A 113 3.28 -4.87 2.10
CA ASN A 113 2.63 -4.64 3.38
C ASN A 113 1.16 -4.35 3.10
N VAL A 114 0.27 -5.23 3.53
CA VAL A 114 -1.15 -5.09 3.24
C VAL A 114 -2.02 -5.10 4.49
N LEU A 115 -2.99 -4.20 4.51
CA LEU A 115 -4.14 -4.22 5.40
C LEU A 115 -5.36 -4.66 4.58
N CYS A 116 -6.02 -5.74 4.98
CA CYS A 116 -7.21 -6.22 4.29
C CYS A 116 -8.45 -5.87 5.11
N ARG A 117 -9.46 -5.22 4.50
CA ARG A 117 -10.70 -4.85 5.21
C ARG A 117 -11.51 -6.06 5.65
N ASP A 118 -11.42 -7.15 4.89
CA ASP A 118 -12.07 -8.43 5.14
C ASP A 118 -11.24 -9.36 6.05
N ASP A 119 -10.16 -8.85 6.66
CA ASP A 119 -9.44 -9.55 7.71
C ASP A 119 -10.23 -9.47 9.03
N THR A 120 -10.65 -10.63 9.53
CA THR A 120 -11.47 -10.73 10.74
C THR A 120 -10.63 -10.98 11.99
N TRP A 121 -9.31 -10.87 11.90
CA TRP A 121 -8.41 -11.06 13.04
C TRP A 121 -8.78 -10.11 14.18
N LYS A 122 -9.30 -10.67 15.28
CA LYS A 122 -9.58 -9.95 16.52
C LYS A 122 -8.51 -10.30 17.53
N GLU A 123 -7.90 -9.29 18.14
CA GLU A 123 -7.17 -9.48 19.39
C GLU A 123 -8.17 -9.78 20.50
N ASP A 124 -8.52 -11.05 20.67
CA ASP A 124 -9.11 -11.46 21.95
C ASP A 124 -7.98 -11.54 22.97
N ASN A 125 -7.91 -10.53 23.83
CA ASN A 125 -6.95 -10.38 24.95
C ASN A 125 -6.98 -11.55 25.97
N ASN A 126 -7.82 -12.56 25.78
CA ASN A 126 -8.04 -13.67 26.70
C ASN A 126 -7.96 -15.06 26.05
N GLN A 127 -7.44 -15.21 24.82
CA GLN A 127 -7.38 -16.53 24.18
C GLN A 127 -5.95 -16.90 23.74
N PRO A 128 -5.43 -18.09 24.14
CA PRO A 128 -4.13 -18.55 23.70
C PRO A 128 -4.18 -18.87 22.20
N SER A 129 -3.58 -18.01 21.38
CA SER A 129 -2.75 -18.29 20.20
C SER A 129 -3.11 -19.45 19.23
N SER A 130 -4.36 -19.88 19.10
CA SER A 130 -4.70 -21.06 18.27
C SER A 130 -5.86 -20.89 17.30
N ARG A 131 -6.38 -19.68 17.08
CA ARG A 131 -7.03 -19.42 15.80
C ARG A 131 -5.92 -19.15 14.81
N GLU A 132 -5.56 -20.22 14.12
CA GLU A 132 -4.96 -20.22 12.78
C GLU A 132 -5.30 -18.91 12.05
N ASP A 133 -4.24 -18.18 11.69
CA ASP A 133 -4.36 -16.87 11.06
C ASP A 133 -4.94 -17.04 9.66
N GLU A 134 -6.27 -16.95 9.58
CA GLU A 134 -7.06 -17.27 8.39
C GLU A 134 -6.58 -16.52 7.14
N LEU A 135 -6.14 -15.26 7.28
CA LEU A 135 -5.58 -14.50 6.16
C LEU A 135 -4.19 -15.00 5.78
N VAL A 136 -3.31 -15.24 6.76
CA VAL A 136 -1.96 -15.76 6.50
C VAL A 136 -2.03 -17.14 5.85
N GLU A 137 -2.87 -18.04 6.36
CA GLU A 137 -3.09 -19.37 5.79
C GLU A 137 -3.68 -19.29 4.39
N TRP A 138 -4.69 -18.44 4.20
CA TRP A 138 -5.27 -18.22 2.88
C TRP A 138 -4.21 -17.72 1.89
N LEU A 139 -3.32 -16.81 2.31
CA LEU A 139 -2.22 -16.33 1.49
C LEU A 139 -1.20 -17.45 1.20
N GLN A 140 -0.82 -18.25 2.20
CA GLN A 140 0.12 -19.38 2.03
C GLN A 140 -0.35 -20.37 0.95
N HIS A 141 -1.67 -20.56 0.79
CA HIS A 141 -2.24 -21.42 -0.25
C HIS A 141 -2.37 -20.76 -1.63
N ARG A 142 -2.24 -19.43 -1.71
CA ARG A 142 -2.53 -18.66 -2.94
C ARG A 142 -1.31 -17.98 -3.54
N VAL A 143 -0.26 -17.74 -2.77
CA VAL A 143 0.99 -17.14 -3.27
C VAL A 143 2.05 -18.22 -3.51
N PRO A 144 3.09 -17.96 -4.32
CA PRO A 144 4.20 -18.88 -4.49
C PRO A 144 4.84 -19.24 -3.14
N SER A 145 5.25 -20.49 -2.96
CA SER A 145 5.92 -20.97 -1.74
C SER A 145 7.28 -20.31 -1.47
N THR A 146 7.82 -19.59 -2.45
CA THR A 146 9.01 -18.73 -2.29
C THR A 146 8.73 -17.47 -1.47
N CYS A 147 7.45 -17.11 -1.29
CA CYS A 147 7.06 -15.96 -0.50
C CYS A 147 7.10 -16.28 0.99
N THR A 148 7.67 -15.38 1.79
CA THR A 148 7.59 -15.46 3.26
C THR A 148 6.49 -14.53 3.74
N ILE A 149 5.52 -15.06 4.47
CA ILE A 149 4.37 -14.30 4.98
C ILE A 149 4.54 -14.13 6.48
N THR A 150 4.46 -12.89 6.95
CA THR A 150 4.57 -12.54 8.37
C THR A 150 3.50 -11.55 8.74
N ARG A 151 2.84 -11.75 9.87
CA ARG A 151 1.98 -10.73 10.46
C ARG A 151 2.85 -9.77 11.27
N SER A 152 2.69 -8.47 11.02
CA SER A 152 3.37 -7.42 11.77
C SER A 152 2.35 -6.61 12.55
N ASP A 153 2.64 -6.36 13.82
CA ASP A 153 2.03 -5.27 14.56
C ASP A 153 2.80 -4.00 14.19
N ASP A 154 2.54 -3.48 12.99
CA ASP A 154 3.17 -2.26 12.51
C ASP A 154 2.50 -1.06 13.22
N SER A 155 2.76 -0.90 14.52
CA SER A 155 2.37 0.27 15.33
C SER A 155 3.08 1.57 14.90
N ILE A 156 3.96 1.49 13.89
CA ILE A 156 4.86 2.56 13.46
C ILE A 156 4.09 3.70 12.77
N TYR A 157 2.87 3.46 12.27
CA TYR A 157 2.14 4.46 11.46
C TYR A 157 0.94 5.13 12.13
N SER A 158 0.53 4.73 13.34
CA SER A 158 -0.62 5.37 13.99
C SER A 158 -0.46 5.47 15.50
N SER A 159 0.00 6.62 15.98
CA SER A 159 -0.02 6.96 17.41
C SER A 159 -1.39 7.45 17.89
N ARG A 160 -2.44 7.42 17.05
CA ARG A 160 -3.74 8.00 17.40
C ARG A 160 -4.98 7.15 17.10
N PHE A 161 -4.91 6.13 16.24
CA PHE A 161 -6.09 5.32 15.91
C PHE A 161 -5.70 3.88 15.59
N ALA A 162 -6.25 2.94 16.38
CA ALA A 162 -6.24 1.46 16.27
C ALA A 162 -4.92 0.76 15.86
N HIS A 163 -4.56 -0.28 16.61
CA HIS A 163 -3.51 -1.22 16.24
C HIS A 163 -3.94 -1.98 14.97
N PHE A 164 -3.63 -1.45 13.80
CA PHE A 164 -3.89 -2.13 12.54
C PHE A 164 -2.78 -3.15 12.30
N LYS A 165 -3.12 -4.43 12.44
CA LYS A 165 -2.21 -5.52 12.10
C LYS A 165 -2.15 -5.67 10.59
N SER A 166 -0.94 -5.54 10.04
CA SER A 166 -0.68 -5.73 8.63
C SER A 166 -0.11 -7.12 8.38
N VAL A 167 -0.31 -7.62 7.17
CA VAL A 167 0.42 -8.78 6.67
C VAL A 167 1.52 -8.28 5.75
N ARG A 168 2.74 -8.71 6.02
CA ARG A 168 3.89 -8.49 5.15
C ARG A 168 4.20 -9.76 4.38
N LEU A 169 4.27 -9.64 3.06
CA LEU A 169 4.71 -10.67 2.15
C LEU A 169 6.08 -10.29 1.59
N TRP A 170 7.08 -11.14 1.80
CA TRP A 170 8.40 -11.01 1.18
C TRP A 170 8.45 -11.89 -0.07
N ILE A 171 8.73 -11.29 -1.22
CA ILE A 171 8.71 -11.91 -2.54
C ILE A 171 10.18 -12.03 -2.99
N ARG A 172 10.59 -13.24 -3.38
CA ARG A 172 11.96 -13.56 -3.80
C ARG A 172 12.12 -13.60 -5.30
#